data_AF-A0AAD7A141-F1
#
_entry.id   AF-A0AAD7A141-F1
#
_cell.length_a   1.000
_cell.length_b   1.000
_cell.length_c   1.000
_cell.angle_alpha   90.00
_cell.angle_beta   90.00
_cell.angle_gamma   90.00
#
_symmetry.space_group_name_H-M   'P 1'
#
loop_
_entity.id
_entity.type
_entity.pdbx_description
1 polymer ?
#
loop_
_entity_poly.entity_id
_entity_poly.type
_entity_poly.pdbx_seq_one_letter_code
_entity_poly.pdbx_strand_id
1 'polypeptide(L)'
;MSTSTGSSGNAISVRREYFAGKDAASGMVVETTVLKGTYMFWVGMCASEEEKDGAVEAGRLGRDWACAMPPSATVGAVVPVECED
;
A
#
# COMPACT_ATOMS: atom_id res chain seq x y z
N MET A 1 10.40 26.75 -23.02
CA MET A 1 10.53 25.77 -21.92
C MET A 1 9.39 26.02 -20.96
N SER A 2 8.26 25.34 -21.16
CA SER A 2 7.16 25.24 -20.20
C SER A 2 6.33 24.03 -20.57
N THR A 3 6.23 23.06 -19.65
CA THR A 3 4.96 22.45 -19.25
C THR A 3 5.20 21.75 -17.92
N SER A 4 4.91 22.48 -16.85
CA SER A 4 4.53 21.92 -15.57
C SER A 4 3.23 21.13 -15.78
N THR A 5 3.26 19.82 -15.52
CA THR A 5 2.04 19.03 -15.37
C THR A 5 2.06 18.39 -13.99
N GLY A 6 1.77 19.21 -12.97
CA GLY A 6 1.39 18.72 -11.66
C GLY A 6 -0.01 18.13 -11.74
N SER A 7 -0.11 16.84 -12.02
CA SER A 7 -1.30 16.06 -11.73
C SER A 7 -1.03 15.30 -10.43
N SER A 8 -1.26 15.95 -9.29
CA SER A 8 -1.24 15.30 -7.97
C SER A 8 -2.57 14.55 -7.78
N GLY A 9 -2.80 13.56 -8.64
CA GLY A 9 -3.79 12.52 -8.35
C GLY A 9 -3.32 11.76 -7.11
N ASN A 10 -4.26 11.36 -6.25
CA ASN A 10 -3.98 10.43 -5.14
C ASN A 10 -3.51 9.08 -5.71
N ALA A 11 -2.27 8.99 -6.16
CA ALA A 11 -1.71 7.80 -6.78
C ALA A 11 -1.31 6.83 -5.67
N ILE A 12 -2.18 5.84 -5.42
CA ILE A 12 -1.80 4.64 -4.69
C ILE A 12 -0.97 3.80 -5.66
N SER A 13 0.23 3.41 -5.26
CA SER A 13 1.04 2.43 -6.00
C SER A 13 1.25 1.18 -5.16
N VAL A 14 1.17 0.02 -5.80
CA VAL A 14 1.42 -1.28 -5.16
C VAL A 14 2.54 -1.96 -5.92
N ARG A 15 3.57 -2.40 -5.21
CA ARG A 15 4.69 -3.19 -5.76
C ARG A 15 4.87 -4.46 -4.94
N ARG A 16 5.35 -5.52 -5.58
CA ARG A 16 5.63 -6.80 -4.93
C ARG A 16 7.02 -7.26 -5.28
N GLU A 17 7.80 -7.60 -4.27
CA GLU A 17 9.18 -8.04 -4.42
C GLU A 17 9.34 -9.38 -3.70
N TYR A 18 10.01 -10.33 -4.36
CA TYR A 18 10.37 -11.62 -3.78
C TYR A 18 11.80 -11.53 -3.23
N PHE A 19 12.00 -12.11 -2.05
CA PHE A 19 13.29 -12.23 -1.39
C PHE A 19 13.56 -13.71 -1.17
N ALA A 20 14.57 -14.22 -1.88
CA ALA A 20 14.99 -15.60 -1.73
C ALA A 20 15.56 -15.85 -0.33
N GLY A 21 15.07 -16.91 0.30
CA GLY A 21 15.58 -17.41 1.58
C GLY A 21 16.91 -18.14 1.43
N LYS A 22 17.53 -18.50 2.56
CA LYS A 22 18.74 -19.33 2.57
C LYS A 22 18.46 -20.76 2.08
N ASP A 23 17.22 -21.20 2.27
CA ASP A 23 16.66 -22.45 1.79
C ASP A 23 15.30 -22.18 1.13
N ALA A 24 14.82 -23.14 0.32
CA ALA A 24 13.57 -23.00 -0.42
C ALA A 24 12.34 -22.79 0.50
N ALA A 25 12.44 -23.10 1.79
CA ALA A 25 11.38 -22.89 2.76
C ALA A 25 11.35 -21.48 3.38
N SER A 26 12.40 -20.66 3.19
CA SER A 26 12.51 -19.31 3.79
C SER A 26 12.36 -18.17 2.80
N GLY A 27 11.87 -18.45 1.58
CA GLY A 27 11.48 -17.40 0.64
C GLY A 27 10.36 -16.54 1.22
N MET A 28 10.40 -15.24 0.94
CA MET A 28 9.38 -14.30 1.37
C MET A 28 9.01 -13.33 0.27
N VAL A 29 7.76 -12.88 0.29
CA VAL A 29 7.23 -11.83 -0.57
C VAL A 29 6.90 -10.62 0.29
N VAL A 30 7.26 -9.44 -0.21
CA VAL A 30 6.85 -8.16 0.37
C VAL A 30 5.97 -7.41 -0.62
N GLU A 31 4.72 -7.15 -0.26
CA GLU A 31 3.86 -6.19 -0.97
C GLU A 31 3.99 -4.82 -0.29
N THR A 32 4.54 -3.86 -1.01
CA THR A 32 4.59 -2.46 -0.57
C THR A 32 3.47 -1.68 -1.23
N THR A 33 2.59 -1.09 -0.44
CA THR A 33 1.64 -0.08 -0.92
C THR A 33 2.10 1.30 -0.49
N VAL A 34 2.29 2.21 -1.45
CA VAL A 34 2.75 3.58 -1.22
C VAL A 34 1.61 4.55 -1.47
N LEU A 35 1.41 5.47 -0.52
CA LEU A 35 0.43 6.54 -0.61
C LEU A 35 0.99 7.81 0.04
N LYS A 36 1.22 8.87 -0.75
CA LYS A 36 1.71 10.19 -0.28
C LYS A 36 2.89 10.13 0.70
N GLY A 37 3.86 9.25 0.47
CA GLY A 37 5.03 9.08 1.34
C GLY A 37 4.78 8.24 2.59
N THR A 38 3.56 7.72 2.77
CA THR A 38 3.27 6.64 3.71
C THR A 38 3.46 5.30 3.01
N TYR A 39 4.02 4.33 3.72
CA TYR A 39 4.31 2.99 3.24
C TYR A 39 3.57 1.98 4.10
N MET A 40 2.89 1.05 3.45
CA MET A 40 2.36 -0.14 4.07
C MET A 40 3.10 -1.35 3.52
N PHE A 41 3.54 -2.23 4.40
CA PHE A 41 4.20 -3.47 4.03
C PHE A 41 3.33 -4.64 4.48
N TRP A 42 3.07 -5.55 3.55
CA TRP A 42 2.59 -6.88 3.86
C TRP A 42 3.71 -7.87 3.55
N VAL A 43 3.92 -8.83 4.44
CA VAL A 43 4.98 -9.84 4.30
C VAL A 43 4.34 -11.23 4.38
N GLY A 44 4.64 -12.07 3.40
CA GLY A 44 4.24 -13.48 3.38
C GLY A 44 5.40 -14.39 3.09
N MET A 45 5.25 -15.65 3.46
CA MET A 45 6.19 -16.71 3.11
C MET A 45 5.75 -17.35 1.78
N CYS A 46 6.72 -17.63 0.91
CA CYS A 46 6.50 -18.37 -0.33
C CYS A 46 7.75 -19.18 -0.68
N ALA A 47 7.59 -20.35 -1.29
CA ALA A 47 8.73 -21.22 -1.58
C ALA A 47 9.52 -20.74 -2.80
N SER A 48 8.88 -19.97 -3.68
CA SER A 48 9.51 -19.45 -4.90
C SER A 48 8.89 -18.11 -5.35
N GLU A 49 9.51 -17.49 -6.37
CA GLU A 49 9.04 -16.24 -6.95
C GLU A 49 7.72 -16.41 -7.71
N GLU A 50 7.50 -17.57 -8.31
CA GLU A 50 6.27 -17.89 -9.04
C GLU A 50 5.05 -17.92 -8.12
N GLU A 51 5.24 -18.25 -6.84
CA GLU A 51 4.20 -18.28 -5.82
C GLU A 51 3.90 -16.90 -5.22
N LYS A 52 4.67 -15.87 -5.57
CA LYS A 52 4.62 -14.52 -4.96
C LYS A 52 3.20 -13.95 -4.90
N ASP A 53 2.48 -14.00 -6.01
CA ASP A 53 1.12 -13.43 -6.09
C ASP A 53 0.11 -14.25 -5.29
N GLY A 54 0.21 -15.58 -5.33
CA GLY A 54 -0.65 -16.48 -4.56
C GLY A 54 -0.44 -16.34 -3.05
N ALA A 55 0.81 -16.16 -2.60
CA ALA A 55 1.11 -15.95 -1.18
C ALA A 55 0.50 -14.65 -0.65
N VAL A 56 0.57 -13.56 -1.43
CA VAL A 56 -0.09 -12.28 -1.12
C VAL A 56 -1.59 -12.44 -1.01
N GLU A 57 -2.20 -13.20 -1.91
CA GLU A 57 -3.65 -13.44 -1.88
C GLU A 57 -4.07 -14.33 -0.71
N ALA A 58 -3.31 -15.38 -0.41
CA ALA A 58 -3.62 -16.33 0.66
C ALA A 58 -3.54 -15.72 2.07
N GLY A 59 -2.62 -14.79 2.31
CA GLY A 59 -2.50 -14.12 3.61
C GLY A 59 -3.37 -12.88 3.78
N ARG A 60 -4.18 -12.52 2.78
CA ARG A 60 -5.25 -11.52 2.95
C ARG A 60 -6.44 -12.18 3.63
N LEU A 61 -6.47 -12.13 4.96
CA LEU A 61 -7.66 -12.53 5.75
C LEU A 61 -8.90 -11.70 5.41
N GLY A 62 -8.69 -10.51 4.83
CA GLY A 62 -9.68 -9.65 4.18
C GLY A 62 -8.99 -8.42 3.56
N ARG A 63 -9.70 -7.62 2.75
CA ARG A 63 -9.26 -6.26 2.35
C ARG A 63 -9.54 -5.28 3.49
N ASP A 64 -9.11 -5.62 4.70
CA ASP A 64 -9.62 -5.01 5.93
C ASP A 64 -8.89 -3.72 6.32
N TRP A 65 -8.04 -3.20 5.44
CA TRP A 65 -7.37 -1.94 5.66
C TRP A 65 -7.92 -0.87 4.74
N ALA A 66 -8.51 0.15 5.34
CA ALA A 66 -8.92 1.37 4.68
C ALA A 66 -7.97 2.50 5.11
N CYS A 67 -7.35 3.19 4.16
CA CYS A 67 -6.71 4.45 4.45
C CYS A 67 -7.75 5.57 4.33
N ALA A 68 -8.28 6.03 5.46
CA ALA A 68 -9.10 7.24 5.48
C ALA A 68 -8.18 8.45 5.27
N MET A 69 -8.19 9.01 4.06
CA MET A 69 -7.51 10.28 3.80
C MET A 69 -8.50 11.43 3.97
N PRO A 70 -8.12 12.53 4.65
CA PRO A 70 -8.87 13.77 4.52
C PRO A 70 -8.87 14.19 3.05
N PRO A 71 -9.97 14.78 2.54
CA PRO A 71 -10.02 15.27 1.17
C PRO A 71 -8.81 16.16 0.92
N SER A 72 -8.12 15.95 -0.20
CA SER A 72 -7.03 16.82 -0.64
C SER A 72 -7.59 18.24 -0.67
N ALA A 73 -7.10 19.10 0.22
CA ALA A 73 -7.62 20.43 0.43
C ALA A 73 -7.48 21.27 -0.85
N THR A 74 -8.49 21.17 -1.72
CA THR A 74 -8.78 22.17 -2.72
C THR A 74 -10.03 22.89 -2.23
N VAL A 75 -9.76 23.87 -1.35
CA VAL A 75 -10.60 25.00 -0.93
C VAL A 75 -11.86 24.66 -0.13
N GLY A 76 -11.72 24.71 1.21
CA GLY A 76 -12.75 25.21 2.11
C GLY A 76 -13.84 24.24 2.57
N ALA A 77 -13.52 23.32 3.48
CA ALA A 77 -14.46 22.83 4.50
C ALA A 77 -13.70 21.95 5.50
N VAL A 78 -13.03 22.58 6.46
CA VAL A 78 -12.70 21.89 7.72
C VAL A 78 -13.98 21.98 8.55
N VAL A 79 -14.76 20.90 8.60
CA VAL A 79 -15.83 20.80 9.60
C VAL A 79 -15.16 20.23 10.85
N PRO A 80 -15.05 20.98 11.96
CA PRO A 80 -14.57 20.41 13.20
C PRO A 80 -15.56 19.33 13.65
N VAL A 81 -15.05 18.13 13.94
CA VAL A 81 -15.81 17.10 14.64
C VAL A 81 -15.84 17.53 16.10
N GLU A 82 -16.97 18.08 16.55
CA GLU A 82 -17.24 18.23 17.98
C GLU A 82 -17.51 16.83 18.56
N CYS A 83 -16.64 16.39 19.47
CA CYS A 83 -16.92 15.25 20.32
C CYS A 83 -17.88 15.74 21.42
N GLU A 84 -19.15 15.35 21.35
CA GLU A 84 -20.03 15.41 22.52
C GLU A 84 -19.65 14.26 23.47
N ASP A 85 -19.53 14.59 24.77
CA ASP A 85 -19.18 13.73 25.92
C ASP A 85 -20.30 12.74 26.27
#